data_AF-A0A2W4XVV4-F1
#
_entry.id   AF-A0A2W4XVV4-F1
#
_cell.length_a   1.000
_cell.length_b   1.000
_cell.length_c   1.000
_cell.angle_alpha   90.00
_cell.angle_beta   90.00
_cell.angle_gamma   90.00
#
_symmetry.space_group_name_H-M   'P 1'
#
loop_
_entity.id
_entity.type
_entity.pdbx_description
1 polymer ?
#
loop_
_entity_poly.entity_id
_entity_poly.type
_entity_poly.pdbx_seq_one_letter_code
_entity_poly.pdbx_strand_id
1 'polypeptide(L)'
;MAQVGWAIAAIVLVEMVRDLYHFLSHQWAPLQRLHGWHHRAYKKDFSPLSTEIYRKAQLYNDVPESAFMIAVMALAALATGISGLWAGVVYAAGFLVAAVARSRGLLTSTDLTHEPGPLTGIPGYWKVNRTYHWRHHFDDTNAYYAGLFPISDKLLGTALSLKGKTVAVTGASGTLGRALIQALAKQGAKPIALTTSASVNISGATKTIAWQTGEEANLRDAFNKIDILIINHGINVMGERSIGAIEQSLEVNALSAWRLMEIFLKTVDDRTGRATKEVWINTSEAEVNPAFSPLYEISKRLIGDIINLRRTDAPCVIRKLVLGPFKSNLNPYGIMNANAIARTILFLAKRDVRNIIVTINPLTYLLFPLKELSQTLYFKLTLKNFALDPSTAESSKET
;
A
#
# COMPACT_ATOMS: atom_id res chain seq x y z
N MET A 1 -26.11 -27.33 1.39
CA MET A 1 -25.21 -26.44 2.18
C MET A 1 -23.73 -26.71 1.91
N ALA A 2 -23.22 -27.94 2.12
CA ALA A 2 -21.79 -28.24 1.89
C ALA A 2 -21.31 -27.97 0.45
N GLN A 3 -22.09 -28.33 -0.58
CA GLN A 3 -21.72 -28.09 -1.98
C GLN A 3 -21.71 -26.60 -2.37
N VAL A 4 -22.56 -25.79 -1.74
CA VAL A 4 -22.55 -24.33 -1.92
C VAL A 4 -21.29 -23.73 -1.29
N GLY A 5 -20.89 -24.21 -0.11
CA GLY A 5 -19.61 -23.85 0.51
C GLY A 5 -18.42 -24.20 -0.39
N TRP A 6 -18.42 -25.41 -0.97
CA TRP A 6 -17.40 -25.81 -1.93
C TRP A 6 -17.41 -25.00 -3.23
N ALA A 7 -18.57 -24.59 -3.73
CA ALA A 7 -18.66 -23.74 -4.91
C ALA A 7 -18.05 -22.35 -4.66
N ILE A 8 -18.32 -21.74 -3.49
CA ILE A 8 -17.70 -20.48 -3.09
C ILE A 8 -16.19 -20.65 -2.92
N ALA A 9 -15.76 -21.72 -2.25
CA ALA A 9 -14.34 -22.03 -2.08
C ALA A 9 -13.63 -22.24 -3.43
N ALA A 10 -14.31 -22.85 -4.41
CA ALA A 10 -13.76 -23.08 -5.74
C ALA A 10 -13.40 -21.78 -6.48
N ILE A 11 -14.16 -20.69 -6.27
CA ILE A 11 -13.85 -19.37 -6.83
C ILE A 11 -12.58 -18.78 -6.23
N VAL A 12 -12.35 -18.99 -4.93
CA VAL A 12 -11.10 -18.54 -4.30
C VAL A 12 -9.93 -19.42 -4.75
N LEU A 13 -10.13 -20.74 -4.84
CA LEU A 13 -9.11 -21.70 -5.24
C LEU A 13 -8.63 -21.45 -6.67
N VAL A 14 -9.53 -21.24 -7.63
CA VAL A 14 -9.15 -20.98 -9.02
C VAL A 14 -8.36 -19.67 -9.19
N GLU A 15 -8.65 -18.65 -8.37
CA GLU A 15 -7.85 -17.42 -8.32
C GLU A 15 -6.44 -17.66 -7.76
N MET A 16 -6.30 -18.52 -6.74
CA MET A 16 -4.97 -18.93 -6.25
C MET A 16 -4.21 -19.76 -7.30
N VAL A 17 -4.90 -20.58 -8.10
CA VAL A 17 -4.30 -21.31 -9.22
C VAL A 17 -3.80 -20.34 -10.29
N ARG A 18 -4.55 -19.27 -10.58
CA ARG A 18 -4.11 -18.20 -11.48
C ARG A 18 -2.85 -17.50 -10.96
N ASP A 19 -2.85 -17.09 -9.68
CA ASP A 19 -1.68 -16.46 -9.07
C ASP A 19 -0.45 -17.38 -9.09
N LEU A 20 -0.65 -18.69 -8.90
CA LEU A 20 0.42 -19.68 -9.05
C LEU A 20 0.95 -19.73 -10.49
N TYR A 21 0.08 -19.72 -11.50
CA TYR A 21 0.48 -19.67 -12.90
C TYR A 21 1.27 -18.39 -13.21
N HIS A 22 0.84 -17.24 -12.70
CA HIS A 22 1.56 -15.97 -12.79
C HIS A 22 2.94 -16.05 -12.12
N PHE A 23 3.02 -16.56 -10.88
CA PHE A 23 4.29 -16.75 -10.19
C PHE A 23 5.25 -17.60 -11.03
N LEU A 24 4.78 -18.75 -11.54
CA LEU A 24 5.58 -19.62 -12.40
C LEU A 24 5.99 -18.92 -13.70
N SER A 25 5.15 -18.04 -14.23
CA SER A 25 5.43 -17.24 -15.43
C SER A 25 6.60 -16.26 -15.26
N HIS A 26 6.88 -15.81 -14.04
CA HIS A 26 8.07 -15.00 -13.76
C HIS A 26 9.34 -15.82 -13.48
N GLN A 27 9.20 -17.12 -13.18
CA GLN A 27 10.33 -17.99 -12.80
C GLN A 27 10.76 -18.96 -13.91
N TRP A 28 9.86 -19.33 -14.82
CA TRP A 28 10.10 -20.37 -15.81
C TRP A 28 9.99 -19.85 -17.25
N ALA A 29 11.10 -19.94 -18.00
CA ALA A 29 11.27 -19.30 -19.29
C ALA A 29 10.18 -19.58 -20.35
N PRO A 30 9.61 -20.80 -20.49
CA PRO A 30 8.52 -21.05 -21.43
C PRO A 30 7.27 -20.22 -21.12
N LEU A 31 6.85 -20.16 -19.86
CA LEU A 31 5.72 -19.36 -19.42
C LEU A 31 6.03 -17.87 -19.46
N GLN A 32 7.27 -17.49 -19.17
CA GLN A 32 7.72 -16.09 -19.27
C GLN A 32 7.57 -15.53 -20.69
N ARG A 33 7.81 -16.34 -21.73
CA ARG A 33 7.61 -15.92 -23.14
C ARG A 33 6.14 -15.64 -23.45
N LEU A 34 5.24 -16.43 -22.88
CA LEU A 34 3.79 -16.26 -23.03
C LEU A 34 3.32 -15.01 -22.26
N HIS A 35 3.67 -14.94 -20.97
CA HIS A 35 3.33 -13.82 -20.10
C HIS A 35 3.93 -12.49 -20.53
N GLY A 36 5.11 -12.50 -21.16
CA GLY A 36 5.69 -11.30 -21.76
C GLY A 36 4.81 -10.65 -22.83
N TRP A 37 3.85 -11.34 -23.46
CA TRP A 37 2.87 -10.68 -24.33
C TRP A 37 1.92 -9.75 -23.58
N HIS A 38 1.49 -10.13 -22.37
CA HIS A 38 0.62 -9.33 -21.52
C HIS A 38 1.29 -8.00 -21.16
N HIS A 39 2.54 -8.02 -20.67
CA HIS A 39 3.28 -6.80 -20.37
C HIS A 39 3.56 -5.91 -21.59
N ARG A 40 3.71 -6.50 -22.79
CA ARG A 40 3.99 -5.75 -24.02
C ARG A 40 2.75 -5.10 -24.62
N ALA A 41 1.54 -5.52 -24.25
CA ALA A 41 0.33 -5.08 -24.95
C ALA A 41 -0.06 -3.63 -24.68
N TYR A 42 0.40 -3.04 -23.58
CA TYR A 42 -0.13 -1.78 -23.07
C TYR A 42 0.96 -0.72 -22.84
N LYS A 43 0.61 0.53 -23.09
CA LYS A 43 1.35 1.70 -22.60
C LYS A 43 1.01 1.96 -21.13
N LYS A 44 1.73 2.88 -20.49
CA LYS A 44 1.53 3.23 -19.06
C LYS A 44 0.14 3.78 -18.72
N ASP A 45 -0.60 4.32 -19.68
CA ASP A 45 -1.99 4.75 -19.54
C ASP A 45 -3.00 3.63 -19.84
N PHE A 46 -2.53 2.38 -19.93
CA PHE A 46 -3.28 1.20 -20.38
C PHE A 46 -3.84 1.26 -21.80
N SER A 47 -3.50 2.27 -22.61
CA SER A 47 -3.84 2.21 -24.03
C SER A 47 -3.08 1.06 -24.71
N PRO A 48 -3.75 0.23 -25.52
CA PRO A 48 -3.05 -0.81 -26.28
C PRO A 48 -1.99 -0.21 -27.22
N LEU A 49 -0.84 -0.86 -27.36
CA LEU A 49 0.20 -0.43 -28.34
C LEU A 49 -0.32 -0.52 -29.78
N SER A 50 -1.00 -1.61 -30.10
CA SER A 50 -1.74 -1.80 -31.34
C SER A 50 -2.81 -2.87 -31.14
N THR A 51 -3.84 -2.85 -31.97
CA THR A 51 -4.90 -3.88 -31.96
C THR A 51 -4.31 -5.28 -32.20
N GLU A 52 -3.27 -5.39 -33.02
CA GLU A 52 -2.62 -6.67 -33.31
C GLU A 52 -1.89 -7.23 -32.08
N ILE A 53 -1.07 -6.43 -31.41
CA ILE A 53 -0.32 -6.86 -30.22
C ILE A 53 -1.30 -7.21 -29.10
N TYR A 54 -2.34 -6.40 -28.91
CA TYR A 54 -3.42 -6.69 -27.96
C TYR A 54 -4.03 -8.08 -28.21
N ARG A 55 -4.50 -8.34 -29.44
CA ARG A 55 -5.10 -9.64 -29.81
C ARG A 55 -4.14 -10.81 -29.59
N LYS A 56 -2.85 -10.63 -29.92
CA LYS A 56 -1.81 -11.63 -29.66
C LYS A 56 -1.60 -11.87 -28.17
N ALA A 57 -1.66 -10.84 -27.33
CA ALA A 57 -1.57 -11.01 -25.89
C ALA A 57 -2.74 -11.81 -25.31
N GLN A 58 -3.96 -11.56 -25.78
CA GLN A 58 -5.13 -12.34 -25.40
C GLN A 58 -4.96 -13.83 -25.76
N LEU A 59 -4.43 -14.12 -26.95
CA LEU A 59 -4.23 -15.50 -27.41
C LEU A 59 -3.03 -16.20 -26.76
N TYR A 60 -1.92 -15.50 -26.53
CA TYR A 60 -0.68 -16.11 -26.07
C TYR A 60 -0.48 -16.04 -24.55
N ASN A 61 -1.21 -15.19 -23.82
CA ASN A 61 -1.19 -15.16 -22.35
C ASN A 61 -2.51 -15.67 -21.76
N ASP A 62 -3.61 -14.94 -21.99
CA ASP A 62 -4.87 -15.14 -21.26
C ASP A 62 -5.51 -16.50 -21.58
N VAL A 63 -5.41 -16.97 -22.84
CA VAL A 63 -5.93 -18.29 -23.24
C VAL A 63 -5.17 -19.45 -22.56
N PRO A 64 -3.82 -19.55 -22.64
CA PRO A 64 -3.06 -20.57 -21.92
C PRO A 64 -3.29 -20.55 -20.40
N GLU A 65 -3.33 -19.38 -19.79
CA GLU A 65 -3.62 -19.24 -18.36
C GLU A 65 -5.00 -19.80 -18.00
N SER A 66 -6.03 -19.37 -18.74
CA SER A 66 -7.41 -19.81 -18.49
C SER A 66 -7.55 -21.32 -18.70
N ALA A 67 -6.89 -21.88 -19.72
CA ALA A 67 -6.86 -23.31 -19.97
C ALA A 67 -6.17 -24.08 -18.83
N PHE A 68 -5.09 -23.54 -18.28
CA PHE A 68 -4.42 -24.11 -17.11
C PHE A 68 -5.33 -24.11 -15.87
N MET A 69 -6.00 -22.98 -15.60
CA MET A 69 -6.97 -22.87 -14.50
C MET A 69 -8.09 -23.92 -14.63
N ILE A 70 -8.66 -24.08 -15.83
CA ILE A 70 -9.70 -25.10 -16.11
C ILE A 70 -9.16 -26.50 -15.83
N ALA A 71 -7.97 -26.84 -16.35
CA ALA A 71 -7.40 -28.17 -16.22
C ALA A 71 -7.14 -28.53 -14.75
N VAL A 72 -6.54 -27.62 -13.98
CA VAL A 72 -6.26 -27.85 -12.55
C VAL A 72 -7.55 -28.02 -11.76
N MET A 73 -8.56 -27.16 -11.98
CA MET A 73 -9.83 -27.26 -11.27
C MET A 73 -10.62 -28.52 -11.65
N ALA A 74 -10.60 -28.93 -12.92
CA ALA A 74 -11.26 -30.14 -13.37
C ALA A 74 -10.59 -31.40 -12.78
N LEU A 75 -9.25 -31.44 -12.76
CA LEU A 75 -8.50 -32.52 -12.11
C LEU A 75 -8.81 -32.59 -10.61
N ALA A 76 -8.87 -31.46 -9.92
CA ALA A 76 -9.23 -31.43 -8.50
C ALA A 76 -10.67 -31.92 -8.26
N ALA A 77 -11.63 -31.52 -9.08
CA ALA A 77 -13.02 -31.98 -9.00
C ALA A 77 -13.14 -33.49 -9.25
N LEU A 78 -12.44 -34.02 -10.27
CA LEU A 78 -12.44 -35.45 -10.59
C LEU A 78 -11.76 -36.28 -9.50
N ALA A 79 -10.59 -35.85 -9.01
CA ALA A 79 -9.82 -36.59 -8.02
C ALA A 79 -10.50 -36.66 -6.65
N THR A 80 -11.25 -35.61 -6.27
CA THR A 80 -11.92 -35.54 -4.97
C THR A 80 -13.38 -36.00 -5.02
N GLY A 81 -14.00 -36.04 -6.20
CA GLY A 81 -15.43 -36.29 -6.36
C GLY A 81 -16.33 -35.16 -5.84
N ILE A 82 -15.77 -34.01 -5.47
CA ILE A 82 -16.53 -32.87 -4.90
C ILE A 82 -17.17 -32.06 -6.03
N SER A 83 -18.49 -32.19 -6.18
CA SER A 83 -19.25 -31.51 -7.25
C SER A 83 -19.11 -29.98 -7.23
N GLY A 84 -19.02 -29.36 -6.05
CA GLY A 84 -18.88 -27.91 -5.92
C GLY A 84 -17.63 -27.33 -6.58
N LEU A 85 -16.55 -28.11 -6.76
CA LEU A 85 -15.33 -27.66 -7.41
C LEU A 85 -15.51 -27.34 -8.91
N TRP A 86 -16.53 -27.93 -9.55
CA TRP A 86 -16.88 -27.60 -10.94
C TRP A 86 -17.31 -26.14 -11.12
N ALA A 87 -17.75 -25.45 -10.06
CA ALA A 87 -18.00 -24.02 -10.13
C ALA A 87 -16.73 -23.23 -10.51
N GLY A 88 -15.55 -23.66 -10.04
CA GLY A 88 -14.27 -23.06 -10.43
C GLY A 88 -13.91 -23.31 -11.89
N VAL A 89 -14.30 -24.48 -12.44
CA VAL A 89 -14.15 -24.79 -13.88
C VAL A 89 -15.02 -23.87 -14.73
N VAL A 90 -16.30 -23.71 -14.36
CA VAL A 90 -17.23 -22.81 -15.08
C VAL A 90 -16.74 -21.37 -15.01
N TYR A 91 -16.25 -20.93 -13.85
CA TYR A 91 -15.66 -19.60 -13.67
C TYR A 91 -14.42 -19.40 -14.57
N ALA A 92 -13.47 -20.33 -14.57
CA ALA A 92 -12.28 -20.27 -15.44
C ALA A 92 -12.63 -20.32 -16.94
N ALA A 93 -13.66 -21.08 -17.31
CA ALA A 93 -14.17 -21.13 -18.68
C ALA A 93 -14.68 -19.75 -19.15
N GLY A 94 -15.23 -18.94 -18.25
CA GLY A 94 -15.59 -17.55 -18.55
C GLY A 94 -14.39 -16.70 -19.01
N PHE A 95 -13.24 -16.82 -18.33
CA PHE A 95 -12.01 -16.14 -18.75
C PHE A 95 -11.51 -16.65 -20.09
N LEU A 96 -11.55 -17.97 -20.32
CA LEU A 96 -11.15 -18.56 -21.60
C LEU A 96 -12.01 -18.03 -22.76
N VAL A 97 -13.34 -18.03 -22.59
CA VAL A 97 -14.27 -17.51 -23.61
C VAL A 97 -14.01 -16.03 -23.87
N ALA A 98 -13.84 -15.23 -22.82
CA ALA A 98 -13.53 -13.80 -22.95
C ALA A 98 -12.18 -13.57 -23.64
N ALA A 99 -11.13 -14.33 -23.31
CA ALA A 99 -9.81 -14.23 -23.93
C ALA A 99 -9.85 -14.60 -25.43
N VAL A 100 -10.54 -15.70 -25.78
CA VAL A 100 -10.73 -16.09 -27.19
C VAL A 100 -11.53 -15.02 -27.96
N ALA A 101 -12.61 -14.49 -27.39
CA ALA A 101 -13.39 -13.42 -28.01
C ALA A 101 -12.54 -12.16 -28.23
N ARG A 102 -11.81 -11.70 -27.21
CA ARG A 102 -10.91 -10.53 -27.27
C ARG A 102 -9.78 -10.72 -28.29
N SER A 103 -9.24 -11.93 -28.42
CA SER A 103 -8.24 -12.24 -29.47
C SER A 103 -8.77 -12.08 -30.90
N ARG A 104 -10.09 -12.19 -31.09
CA ARG A 104 -10.77 -11.97 -32.38
C ARG A 104 -11.29 -10.53 -32.55
N GLY A 105 -11.03 -9.66 -31.57
CA GLY A 105 -11.50 -8.28 -31.56
C GLY A 105 -12.95 -8.11 -31.11
N LEU A 106 -13.55 -9.13 -30.51
CA LEU A 106 -14.89 -9.06 -29.91
C LEU A 106 -14.75 -8.83 -28.40
N LEU A 107 -15.75 -8.21 -27.77
CA LEU A 107 -15.78 -8.01 -26.31
C LEU A 107 -14.53 -7.31 -25.73
N THR A 108 -13.85 -6.45 -26.50
CA THR A 108 -12.64 -5.76 -26.01
C THR A 108 -12.92 -4.86 -24.80
N SER A 109 -14.15 -4.39 -24.63
CA SER A 109 -14.61 -3.61 -23.50
C SER A 109 -14.71 -4.39 -22.18
N THR A 110 -14.58 -5.72 -22.18
CA THR A 110 -14.61 -6.53 -20.94
C THR A 110 -13.25 -6.59 -20.24
N ASP A 111 -12.22 -5.95 -20.79
CA ASP A 111 -10.88 -5.88 -20.22
C ASP A 111 -10.76 -4.76 -19.17
N LEU A 112 -11.56 -4.88 -18.11
CA LEU A 112 -11.81 -3.81 -17.13
C LEU A 112 -10.54 -3.37 -16.36
N THR A 113 -9.56 -4.26 -16.20
CA THR A 113 -8.31 -3.95 -15.49
C THR A 113 -7.31 -3.17 -16.35
N HIS A 114 -7.57 -3.04 -17.65
CA HIS A 114 -6.75 -2.33 -18.62
C HIS A 114 -7.52 -1.21 -19.35
N GLU A 115 -8.59 -0.70 -18.74
CA GLU A 115 -9.29 0.47 -19.30
C GLU A 115 -8.32 1.66 -19.44
N PRO A 116 -8.19 2.26 -20.64
CA PRO A 116 -7.28 3.37 -20.84
C PRO A 116 -7.64 4.60 -20.02
N GLY A 117 -6.62 5.34 -19.57
CA GLY A 117 -6.78 6.66 -18.95
C GLY A 117 -6.13 6.79 -17.56
N PRO A 118 -6.39 7.91 -16.87
CA PRO A 118 -5.78 8.21 -15.58
C PRO A 118 -6.23 7.21 -14.51
N LEU A 119 -5.39 6.93 -13.52
CA LEU A 119 -5.73 6.11 -12.36
C LEU A 119 -6.68 6.91 -11.46
N THR A 120 -7.85 6.35 -11.14
CA THR A 120 -8.91 7.07 -10.41
C THR A 120 -8.95 6.76 -8.92
N GLY A 121 -8.24 5.74 -8.45
CA GLY A 121 -8.24 5.32 -7.05
C GLY A 121 -6.89 4.80 -6.59
N ILE A 122 -6.76 4.54 -5.29
CA ILE A 122 -5.59 3.86 -4.72
C ILE A 122 -5.65 2.34 -4.99
N PRO A 123 -4.54 1.58 -4.87
CA PRO A 123 -4.55 0.14 -5.00
C PRO A 123 -5.60 -0.50 -4.08
N GLY A 124 -6.43 -1.36 -4.64
CA GLY A 124 -7.52 -2.00 -3.92
C GLY A 124 -7.02 -2.93 -2.81
N TYR A 125 -7.67 -2.88 -1.65
CA TYR A 125 -7.27 -3.69 -0.50
C TYR A 125 -7.84 -5.12 -0.55
N TRP A 126 -9.11 -5.28 -0.93
CA TRP A 126 -9.80 -6.58 -0.94
C TRP A 126 -9.93 -7.18 -2.35
N LYS A 127 -9.94 -6.33 -3.36
CA LYS A 127 -10.06 -6.70 -4.78
C LYS A 127 -9.03 -5.92 -5.56
N VAL A 128 -8.35 -6.57 -6.49
CA VAL A 128 -7.44 -5.90 -7.42
C VAL A 128 -8.27 -5.01 -8.34
N ASN A 129 -7.90 -3.73 -8.36
CA ASN A 129 -8.46 -2.72 -9.26
C ASN A 129 -7.40 -2.28 -10.28
N ARG A 130 -7.77 -1.40 -11.21
CA ARG A 130 -6.87 -0.88 -12.25
C ARG A 130 -5.56 -0.34 -11.69
N THR A 131 -5.59 0.41 -10.58
CA THR A 131 -4.39 0.95 -9.92
C THR A 131 -3.48 -0.13 -9.36
N TYR A 132 -4.03 -1.20 -8.78
CA TYR A 132 -3.23 -2.33 -8.30
C TYR A 132 -2.63 -3.09 -9.48
N HIS A 133 -3.42 -3.37 -10.52
CA HIS A 133 -2.96 -4.06 -11.73
C HIS A 133 -1.90 -3.24 -12.50
N TRP A 134 -1.95 -1.91 -12.41
CA TRP A 134 -0.91 -1.04 -12.95
C TRP A 134 0.47 -1.34 -12.35
N ARG A 135 0.52 -1.64 -11.04
CA ARG A 135 1.78 -2.01 -10.37
C ARG A 135 2.39 -3.28 -10.98
N HIS A 136 1.56 -4.27 -11.31
CA HIS A 136 2.00 -5.48 -12.01
C HIS A 136 2.68 -5.17 -13.34
N HIS A 137 2.11 -4.27 -14.15
CA HIS A 137 2.70 -3.94 -15.44
C HIS A 137 3.93 -3.03 -15.40
N PHE A 138 3.92 -2.01 -14.54
CA PHE A 138 4.78 -0.84 -14.72
C PHE A 138 5.56 -0.42 -13.48
N ASP A 139 5.34 -1.08 -12.34
CA ASP A 139 6.18 -0.87 -11.16
C ASP A 139 7.32 -1.90 -11.13
N ASP A 140 7.28 -2.88 -10.22
CA ASP A 140 8.18 -4.02 -10.21
C ASP A 140 7.45 -5.22 -10.79
N THR A 141 7.72 -5.50 -12.07
CA THR A 141 7.03 -6.56 -12.82
C THR A 141 7.28 -7.95 -12.26
N ASN A 142 8.19 -8.14 -11.32
CA ASN A 142 8.43 -9.45 -10.68
C ASN A 142 7.83 -9.56 -9.28
N ALA A 143 7.14 -8.52 -8.80
CA ALA A 143 6.53 -8.51 -7.47
C ALA A 143 5.05 -8.93 -7.56
N TYR A 144 4.21 -8.12 -8.19
CA TYR A 144 2.76 -8.21 -8.05
C TYR A 144 2.17 -9.30 -8.95
N TYR A 145 1.39 -10.24 -8.41
CA TYR A 145 0.68 -11.26 -9.21
C TYR A 145 -0.66 -10.74 -9.73
N ALA A 146 -1.33 -9.88 -8.96
CA ALA A 146 -2.50 -9.13 -9.38
C ALA A 146 -3.69 -9.96 -9.91
N GLY A 147 -3.93 -11.16 -9.35
CA GLY A 147 -5.20 -11.88 -9.47
C GLY A 147 -6.38 -11.11 -8.87
N LEU A 148 -7.60 -11.66 -8.88
CA LEU A 148 -8.82 -10.89 -8.54
C LEU A 148 -8.76 -10.42 -7.08
N PHE A 149 -8.26 -11.29 -6.22
CA PHE A 149 -8.02 -11.03 -4.82
C PHE A 149 -6.51 -10.97 -4.57
N PRO A 150 -5.98 -9.93 -3.92
CA PRO A 150 -4.54 -9.79 -3.68
C PRO A 150 -4.04 -10.71 -2.54
N ILE A 151 -4.70 -11.85 -2.29
CA ILE A 151 -4.42 -12.73 -1.14
C ILE A 151 -3.01 -13.31 -1.24
N SER A 152 -2.66 -13.88 -2.40
CA SER A 152 -1.33 -14.45 -2.63
C SER A 152 -0.25 -13.39 -2.46
N ASP A 153 -0.47 -12.19 -3.01
CA ASP A 153 0.44 -11.06 -2.87
C ASP A 153 0.66 -10.65 -1.41
N LYS A 154 -0.41 -10.63 -0.61
CA LYS A 154 -0.34 -10.31 0.83
C LYS A 154 0.33 -11.42 1.64
N LEU A 155 0.15 -12.69 1.29
CA LEU A 155 0.79 -13.79 2.03
C LEU A 155 2.30 -13.83 1.75
N LEU A 156 2.66 -13.73 0.47
CA LEU A 156 4.04 -13.81 -0.01
C LEU A 156 4.83 -12.52 0.25
N GLY A 157 4.16 -11.40 0.49
CA GLY A 157 4.80 -10.11 0.74
C GLY A 157 5.27 -9.44 -0.55
N THR A 158 4.45 -9.53 -1.59
CA THR A 158 4.66 -8.91 -2.89
C THR A 158 3.66 -7.80 -3.20
N ALA A 159 2.72 -7.53 -2.28
CA ALA A 159 1.71 -6.48 -2.44
C ALA A 159 2.27 -5.03 -2.40
N LEU A 160 3.56 -4.89 -2.08
CA LEU A 160 4.36 -3.68 -2.24
C LEU A 160 5.82 -4.06 -2.52
N SER A 161 6.38 -3.57 -3.63
CA SER A 161 7.83 -3.63 -3.88
C SER A 161 8.53 -2.39 -3.33
N LEU A 162 9.63 -2.61 -2.60
CA LEU A 162 10.54 -1.56 -2.14
C LEU A 162 11.75 -1.40 -3.07
N LYS A 163 11.97 -2.35 -3.98
CA LYS A 163 13.15 -2.39 -4.84
C LYS A 163 13.13 -1.18 -5.77
N GLY A 164 14.22 -0.40 -5.76
CA GLY A 164 14.36 0.79 -6.59
C GLY A 164 13.56 2.02 -6.13
N LYS A 165 12.66 1.88 -5.15
CA LYS A 165 11.84 2.98 -4.62
C LYS A 165 12.67 4.02 -3.88
N THR A 166 12.35 5.29 -4.06
CA THR A 166 12.91 6.38 -3.27
C THR A 166 12.06 6.58 -2.02
N VAL A 167 12.66 6.38 -0.84
CA VAL A 167 11.92 6.38 0.44
C VAL A 167 12.50 7.41 1.39
N ALA A 168 11.76 8.47 1.69
CA ALA A 168 12.21 9.49 2.63
C ALA A 168 11.75 9.19 4.05
N VAL A 169 12.62 9.40 5.04
CA VAL A 169 12.33 9.13 6.46
C VAL A 169 12.61 10.39 7.29
N THR A 170 11.61 10.93 7.99
CA THR A 170 11.83 12.03 8.95
C THR A 170 12.34 11.52 10.30
N GLY A 171 13.07 12.35 11.04
CA GLY A 171 13.69 11.90 12.28
C GLY A 171 14.74 10.82 12.02
N ALA A 172 15.37 10.84 10.83
CA ALA A 172 16.30 9.81 10.38
C ALA A 172 17.55 9.68 11.25
N SER A 173 17.91 10.71 12.01
CA SER A 173 19.00 10.70 12.98
C SER A 173 18.67 9.95 14.27
N GLY A 174 17.39 9.73 14.57
CA GLY A 174 16.91 9.01 15.75
C GLY A 174 17.02 7.49 15.61
N THR A 175 16.83 6.77 16.72
CA THR A 175 17.06 5.31 16.81
C THR A 175 16.24 4.52 15.78
N LEU A 176 14.93 4.76 15.68
CA LEU A 176 14.07 4.10 14.70
C LEU A 176 14.33 4.60 13.28
N GLY A 177 14.60 5.90 13.10
CA GLY A 177 14.92 6.49 11.80
C GLY A 177 16.12 5.81 11.15
N ARG A 178 17.23 5.65 11.90
CA ARG A 178 18.43 4.94 11.40
C ARG A 178 18.14 3.47 11.07
N ALA A 179 17.37 2.79 11.93
CA ALA A 179 16.98 1.40 11.71
C ALA A 179 16.15 1.24 10.43
N LEU A 180 15.20 2.16 10.17
CA LEU A 180 14.41 2.19 8.94
C LEU A 180 15.28 2.42 7.70
N ILE A 181 16.18 3.42 7.72
CA ILE A 181 17.10 3.69 6.61
C ILE A 181 17.92 2.43 6.25
N GLN A 182 18.50 1.77 7.24
CA GLN A 182 19.29 0.56 7.02
C GLN A 182 18.44 -0.61 6.50
N ALA A 183 17.25 -0.82 7.07
CA ALA A 183 16.35 -1.89 6.64
C ALA A 183 15.85 -1.66 5.20
N LEU A 184 15.53 -0.42 4.84
CA LEU A 184 15.10 -0.03 3.50
C LEU A 184 16.21 -0.26 2.46
N ALA A 185 17.44 0.19 2.76
CA ALA A 185 18.59 -0.05 1.89
C ALA A 185 18.82 -1.55 1.63
N LYS A 186 18.69 -2.40 2.67
CA LYS A 186 18.80 -3.86 2.54
C LYS A 186 17.70 -4.50 1.69
N GLN A 187 16.55 -3.82 1.54
CA GLN A 187 15.45 -4.26 0.65
C GLN A 187 15.60 -3.69 -0.78
N GLY A 188 16.73 -3.05 -1.10
CA GLY A 188 16.99 -2.48 -2.42
C GLY A 188 16.30 -1.15 -2.68
N ALA A 189 15.77 -0.49 -1.65
CA ALA A 189 15.26 0.87 -1.76
C ALA A 189 16.41 1.90 -1.79
N LYS A 190 16.08 3.13 -2.14
CA LYS A 190 16.96 4.31 -2.14
C LYS A 190 16.51 5.26 -1.03
N PRO A 191 16.91 5.00 0.22
CA PRO A 191 16.42 5.80 1.34
C PRO A 191 17.03 7.21 1.36
N ILE A 192 16.23 8.22 1.67
CA ILE A 192 16.61 9.61 1.89
C ILE A 192 16.36 9.95 3.36
N ALA A 193 17.38 10.48 4.02
CA ALA A 193 17.28 10.89 5.41
C ALA A 193 16.82 12.35 5.51
N LEU A 194 15.68 12.59 6.17
CA LEU A 194 15.21 13.93 6.53
C LEU A 194 15.48 14.16 8.03
N THR A 195 16.33 15.13 8.35
CA THR A 195 16.79 15.40 9.72
C THR A 195 16.93 16.90 9.96
N THR A 196 16.97 17.32 11.23
CA THR A 196 17.21 18.72 11.62
C THR A 196 18.68 19.14 11.53
N SER A 197 19.61 18.19 11.34
CA SER A 197 21.03 18.48 11.25
C SER A 197 21.64 17.97 9.93
N ALA A 198 22.12 18.91 9.10
CA ALA A 198 22.74 18.61 7.82
C ALA A 198 24.05 17.80 7.94
N SER A 199 24.74 17.88 9.09
CA SER A 199 26.08 17.30 9.29
C SER A 199 26.05 15.82 9.66
N VAL A 200 24.87 15.23 9.90
CA VAL A 200 24.76 13.83 10.30
C VAL A 200 24.86 12.93 9.08
N ASN A 201 25.99 12.22 8.96
CA ASN A 201 26.10 11.10 8.03
C ASN A 201 25.27 9.92 8.58
N ILE A 202 24.29 9.46 7.80
CA ILE A 202 23.40 8.35 8.16
C ILE A 202 23.71 7.18 7.22
N SER A 203 24.44 6.20 7.74
CA SER A 203 24.81 5.00 6.99
C SER A 203 23.59 4.33 6.34
N GLY A 204 23.71 4.08 5.04
CA GLY A 204 22.66 3.51 4.20
C GLY A 204 21.76 4.53 3.50
N ALA A 205 21.76 5.80 3.92
CA ALA A 205 21.05 6.85 3.21
C ALA A 205 21.78 7.23 1.91
N THR A 206 21.03 7.37 0.83
CA THR A 206 21.53 7.86 -0.46
C THR A 206 21.72 9.37 -0.49
N LYS A 207 20.93 10.08 0.32
CA LYS A 207 20.96 11.54 0.48
C LYS A 207 20.46 11.91 1.87
N THR A 208 21.03 12.98 2.44
CA THR A 208 20.50 13.63 3.64
C THR A 208 19.97 15.02 3.25
N ILE A 209 18.79 15.38 3.74
CA ILE A 209 18.18 16.70 3.57
C ILE A 209 17.88 17.26 4.95
N ALA A 210 18.40 18.46 5.20
CA ALA A 210 18.10 19.21 6.41
C ALA A 210 16.73 19.88 6.31
N TRP A 211 15.95 19.84 7.39
CA TRP A 211 14.66 20.51 7.50
C TRP A 211 14.31 20.76 8.97
N GLN A 212 13.34 21.63 9.24
CA GLN A 212 12.85 21.89 10.59
C GLN A 212 11.33 22.05 10.59
N THR A 213 10.72 21.86 11.75
CA THR A 213 9.29 22.12 11.95
C THR A 213 8.97 23.59 11.67
N GLY A 214 7.86 23.84 10.97
CA GLY A 214 7.49 25.15 10.44
C GLY A 214 8.01 25.44 9.03
N GLU A 215 8.99 24.67 8.54
CA GLU A 215 9.57 24.80 7.20
C GLU A 215 9.19 23.63 6.28
N GLU A 216 8.07 22.95 6.57
CA GLU A 216 7.66 21.75 5.82
C GLU A 216 7.50 22.04 4.31
N ALA A 217 7.06 23.26 3.96
CA ALA A 217 6.85 23.70 2.59
C ALA A 217 8.12 23.62 1.72
N ASN A 218 9.30 23.79 2.32
CA ASN A 218 10.58 23.73 1.60
C ASN A 218 10.92 22.32 1.09
N LEU A 219 10.23 21.28 1.58
CA LEU A 219 10.41 19.90 1.12
C LEU A 219 9.58 19.53 -0.11
N ARG A 220 8.72 20.44 -0.61
CA ARG A 220 7.80 20.15 -1.73
C ARG A 220 8.51 19.59 -2.97
N ASP A 221 9.60 20.22 -3.39
CA ASP A 221 10.34 19.78 -4.58
C ASP A 221 11.03 18.43 -4.38
N ALA A 222 11.49 18.14 -3.16
CA ALA A 222 12.02 16.82 -2.82
C ALA A 222 10.91 15.76 -2.89
N PHE A 223 9.71 16.07 -2.38
CA PHE A 223 8.58 15.14 -2.30
C PHE A 223 8.07 14.69 -3.67
N ASN A 224 8.21 15.52 -4.71
CA ASN A 224 7.91 15.12 -6.09
C ASN A 224 8.68 13.86 -6.52
N LYS A 225 9.91 13.68 -6.04
CA LYS A 225 10.80 12.56 -6.40
C LYS A 225 10.74 11.39 -5.43
N ILE A 226 9.91 11.47 -4.38
CA ILE A 226 9.79 10.44 -3.35
C ILE A 226 8.59 9.56 -3.65
N ASP A 227 8.80 8.25 -3.64
CA ASP A 227 7.73 7.26 -3.75
C ASP A 227 7.07 7.06 -2.37
N ILE A 228 7.85 6.88 -1.32
CA ILE A 228 7.30 6.62 0.02
C ILE A 228 7.84 7.64 1.02
N LEU A 229 6.94 8.35 1.71
CA LEU A 229 7.29 9.23 2.83
C LEU A 229 6.98 8.56 4.16
N ILE A 230 7.99 8.30 4.98
CA ILE A 230 7.86 7.81 6.35
C ILE A 230 8.02 8.97 7.33
N ILE A 231 6.89 9.42 7.89
CA ILE A 231 6.81 10.46 8.91
C ILE A 231 7.00 9.83 10.29
N ASN A 232 8.24 9.89 10.77
CA ASN A 232 8.70 9.24 12.00
C ASN A 232 9.24 10.22 13.07
N HIS A 233 9.42 11.50 12.76
CA HIS A 233 9.94 12.46 13.73
C HIS A 233 8.97 12.61 14.92
N GLY A 234 9.52 13.00 16.06
CA GLY A 234 8.74 13.26 17.26
C GLY A 234 9.62 13.57 18.45
N ILE A 235 8.98 14.07 19.50
CA ILE A 235 9.54 14.38 20.80
C ILE A 235 8.66 13.79 21.91
N ASN A 236 9.24 13.68 23.11
CA ASN A 236 8.52 13.29 24.30
C ASN A 236 8.99 14.16 25.46
N VAL A 237 8.12 15.04 25.93
CA VAL A 237 8.36 15.95 27.06
C VAL A 237 7.98 15.32 28.41
N MET A 238 7.72 14.00 28.43
CA MET A 238 7.43 13.21 29.62
C MET A 238 6.25 13.77 30.42
N GLY A 239 6.49 14.22 31.66
CA GLY A 239 5.48 14.78 32.55
C GLY A 239 5.39 16.30 32.53
N GLU A 240 6.10 16.99 31.63
CA GLU A 240 6.01 18.44 31.50
C GLU A 240 4.61 18.88 31.05
N ARG A 241 4.20 20.07 31.52
CA ARG A 241 2.87 20.65 31.26
C ARG A 241 2.87 22.16 31.08
N SER A 242 4.05 22.75 30.86
CA SER A 242 4.14 24.18 30.56
C SER A 242 3.46 24.49 29.23
N ILE A 243 3.06 25.74 29.02
CA ILE A 243 2.46 26.18 27.74
C ILE A 243 3.40 25.84 26.57
N GLY A 244 4.69 26.15 26.71
CA GLY A 244 5.69 25.83 25.69
C GLY A 244 5.83 24.32 25.42
N ALA A 245 5.77 23.47 26.45
CA ALA A 245 5.81 22.01 26.27
C ALA A 245 4.56 21.47 25.55
N ILE A 246 3.38 22.04 25.84
CA ILE A 246 2.12 21.72 25.15
C ILE A 246 2.24 22.08 23.67
N GLU A 247 2.59 23.34 23.39
CA GLU A 247 2.74 23.85 22.02
C GLU A 247 3.76 23.03 21.25
N GLN A 248 4.96 22.82 21.81
CA GLN A 248 6.02 22.06 21.16
C GLN A 248 5.63 20.60 20.89
N SER A 249 4.97 19.93 21.84
CA SER A 249 4.54 18.54 21.67
C SER A 249 3.50 18.42 20.56
N LEU A 250 2.49 19.30 20.54
CA LEU A 250 1.45 19.30 19.50
C LEU A 250 2.04 19.66 18.14
N GLU A 251 2.87 20.69 18.09
CA GLU A 251 3.46 21.20 16.87
C GLU A 251 4.37 20.16 16.21
N VAL A 252 5.27 19.54 16.98
CA VAL A 252 6.20 18.55 16.43
C VAL A 252 5.53 17.20 16.15
N ASN A 253 4.77 16.65 17.10
CA ASN A 253 4.28 15.27 16.96
C ASN A 253 3.02 15.15 16.08
N ALA A 254 2.25 16.23 15.95
CA ALA A 254 0.97 16.19 15.23
C ALA A 254 0.90 17.17 14.06
N LEU A 255 1.06 18.48 14.30
CA LEU A 255 0.79 19.48 13.27
C LEU A 255 1.85 19.45 12.15
N SER A 256 3.14 19.31 12.49
CA SER A 256 4.23 19.13 11.53
C SER A 256 4.06 17.87 10.70
N ALA A 257 3.72 16.75 11.34
CA ALA A 257 3.43 15.49 10.68
C ALA A 257 2.25 15.61 9.70
N TRP A 258 1.18 16.29 10.09
CA TRP A 258 0.03 16.56 9.23
C TRP A 258 0.42 17.46 8.04
N ARG A 259 1.13 18.57 8.25
CA ARG A 259 1.56 19.46 7.16
C ARG A 259 2.46 18.75 6.15
N LEU A 260 3.40 17.93 6.61
CA LEU A 260 4.24 17.10 5.73
C LEU A 260 3.41 16.12 4.90
N MET A 261 2.44 15.45 5.52
CA MET A 261 1.52 14.56 4.82
C MET A 261 0.77 15.33 3.73
N GLU A 262 0.15 16.47 4.04
CA GLU A 262 -0.62 17.25 3.05
C GLU A 262 0.26 17.75 1.89
N ILE A 263 1.49 18.20 2.15
CA ILE A 263 2.43 18.61 1.10
C ILE A 263 2.79 17.42 0.21
N PHE A 264 3.00 16.24 0.79
CA PHE A 264 3.30 15.04 0.02
C PHE A 264 2.10 14.58 -0.82
N LEU A 265 0.88 14.59 -0.27
CA LEU A 265 -0.34 14.20 -0.98
C LEU A 265 -0.57 15.09 -2.22
N LYS A 266 -0.20 16.38 -2.18
CA LYS A 266 -0.23 17.27 -3.35
C LYS A 266 0.72 16.88 -4.49
N THR A 267 1.68 15.98 -4.24
CA THR A 267 2.59 15.46 -5.27
C THR A 267 2.06 14.21 -5.98
N VAL A 268 0.91 13.69 -5.55
CA VAL A 268 0.32 12.48 -6.11
C VAL A 268 -0.44 12.82 -7.38
N ASP A 269 0.12 12.45 -8.53
CA ASP A 269 -0.56 12.57 -9.82
C ASP A 269 -1.41 11.34 -10.16
N ASP A 270 -2.34 11.53 -11.10
CA ASP A 270 -3.23 10.46 -11.58
C ASP A 270 -2.58 9.57 -12.65
N ARG A 271 -1.35 9.87 -13.09
CA ARG A 271 -0.65 9.07 -14.12
C ARG A 271 -0.01 7.84 -13.51
N THR A 272 0.75 8.03 -12.44
CA THR A 272 1.43 6.94 -11.74
C THR A 272 1.41 7.10 -10.23
N GLY A 273 1.26 8.34 -9.74
CA GLY A 273 1.35 8.67 -8.31
C GLY A 273 0.40 7.84 -7.45
N ARG A 274 -0.87 7.68 -7.87
CA ARG A 274 -1.83 6.87 -7.11
C ARG A 274 -1.41 5.41 -6.93
N ALA A 275 -0.66 4.86 -7.88
CA ALA A 275 -0.12 3.50 -7.79
C ALA A 275 1.19 3.46 -7.00
N THR A 276 2.10 4.41 -7.18
CA THR A 276 3.47 4.28 -6.68
C THR A 276 3.72 4.97 -5.34
N LYS A 277 2.94 6.02 -5.00
CA LYS A 277 3.19 6.81 -3.80
C LYS A 277 2.51 6.23 -2.56
N GLU A 278 3.17 6.31 -1.40
CA GLU A 278 2.59 5.98 -0.09
C GLU A 278 3.10 6.91 1.02
N VAL A 279 2.28 7.16 2.05
CA VAL A 279 2.69 7.87 3.27
C VAL A 279 2.56 6.94 4.47
N TRP A 280 3.61 6.78 5.26
CA TRP A 280 3.61 5.96 6.46
C TRP A 280 3.86 6.84 7.68
N ILE A 281 2.97 6.82 8.65
CA ILE A 281 3.02 7.80 9.75
C ILE A 281 3.15 7.05 11.07
N ASN A 282 4.20 7.41 11.81
CA ASN A 282 4.48 6.86 13.13
C ASN A 282 3.55 7.49 14.16
N THR A 283 2.55 6.73 14.57
CA THR A 283 1.68 7.09 15.68
C THR A 283 2.22 6.46 16.97
N SER A 284 1.42 5.67 17.68
CA SER A 284 1.82 4.97 18.91
C SER A 284 0.66 4.09 19.38
N GLU A 285 0.97 3.02 20.12
CA GLU A 285 -0.08 2.32 20.89
C GLU A 285 -0.80 3.23 21.92
N ALA A 286 -0.21 4.39 22.23
CA ALA A 286 -0.79 5.47 23.02
C ALA A 286 -2.15 5.98 22.47
N GLU A 287 -2.45 5.70 21.20
CA GLU A 287 -3.77 6.00 20.63
C GLU A 287 -4.92 5.32 21.39
N VAL A 288 -4.67 4.13 21.96
CA VAL A 288 -5.68 3.32 22.68
C VAL A 288 -5.24 2.85 24.06
N ASN A 289 -3.98 3.07 24.44
CA ASN A 289 -3.44 2.73 25.76
C ASN A 289 -2.83 3.95 26.45
N PRO A 290 -2.68 3.94 27.78
CA PRO A 290 -1.83 4.90 28.48
C PRO A 290 -0.36 4.66 28.13
N ALA A 291 0.38 5.75 27.90
CA ALA A 291 1.83 5.76 27.73
C ALA A 291 2.55 6.45 28.91
N PHE A 292 1.79 6.91 29.91
CA PHE A 292 2.31 7.66 31.06
C PHE A 292 3.06 8.94 30.66
N SER A 293 2.69 9.51 29.52
CA SER A 293 3.14 10.82 29.06
C SER A 293 1.96 11.54 28.41
N PRO A 294 1.23 12.38 29.18
CA PRO A 294 -0.03 12.95 28.72
C PRO A 294 0.06 13.73 27.41
N LEU A 295 1.08 14.58 27.24
CA LEU A 295 1.24 15.38 26.02
C LEU A 295 1.66 14.54 24.80
N TYR A 296 2.43 13.47 25.02
CA TYR A 296 2.73 12.50 23.97
C TYR A 296 1.47 11.74 23.55
N GLU A 297 0.65 11.30 24.52
CA GLU A 297 -0.62 10.63 24.23
C GLU A 297 -1.60 11.52 23.46
N ILE A 298 -1.79 12.77 23.91
CA ILE A 298 -2.68 13.74 23.24
C ILE A 298 -2.23 13.97 21.81
N SER A 299 -0.93 14.23 21.59
CA SER A 299 -0.41 14.49 20.24
C SER A 299 -0.50 13.26 19.33
N LYS A 300 -0.23 12.05 19.83
CA LYS A 300 -0.34 10.81 19.06
C LYS A 300 -1.80 10.43 18.74
N ARG A 301 -2.74 10.67 19.65
CA ARG A 301 -4.19 10.53 19.40
C ARG A 301 -4.65 11.52 18.33
N LEU A 302 -4.26 12.79 18.46
CA LEU A 302 -4.63 13.84 17.51
C LEU A 302 -4.20 13.50 16.08
N ILE A 303 -2.92 13.18 15.85
CA ILE A 303 -2.45 12.82 14.51
C ILE A 303 -3.10 11.52 14.03
N GLY A 304 -3.32 10.55 14.92
CA GLY A 304 -4.05 9.32 14.61
C GLY A 304 -5.45 9.59 14.06
N ASP A 305 -6.19 10.50 14.67
CA ASP A 305 -7.55 10.86 14.26
C ASP A 305 -7.56 11.65 12.95
N ILE A 306 -6.63 12.59 12.78
CA ILE A 306 -6.43 13.33 11.52
C ILE A 306 -6.15 12.36 10.36
N ILE A 307 -5.29 11.36 10.57
CA ILE A 307 -4.98 10.36 9.54
C ILE A 307 -6.23 9.57 9.13
N ASN A 308 -7.08 9.19 10.09
CA ASN A 308 -8.30 8.46 9.79
C ASN A 308 -9.29 9.29 8.98
N LEU A 309 -9.38 10.59 9.28
CA LEU A 309 -10.15 11.52 8.48
C LEU A 309 -9.59 11.59 7.05
N ARG A 310 -8.29 11.84 6.90
CA ARG A 310 -7.65 11.99 5.58
C ARG A 310 -7.60 10.71 4.74
N ARG A 311 -7.69 9.53 5.37
CA ARG A 311 -7.79 8.26 4.63
C ARG A 311 -9.10 8.10 3.84
N THR A 312 -10.12 8.90 4.12
CA THR A 312 -11.41 8.84 3.41
C THR A 312 -11.30 9.30 1.96
N ASP A 313 -10.36 10.18 1.64
CA ASP A 313 -10.22 10.84 0.35
C ASP A 313 -8.75 10.97 -0.15
N ALA A 314 -7.78 10.38 0.57
CA ALA A 314 -6.37 10.44 0.17
C ALA A 314 -6.11 9.86 -1.24
N PRO A 315 -5.31 10.55 -2.07
CA PRO A 315 -4.98 10.09 -3.42
C PRO A 315 -3.97 8.92 -3.46
N CYS A 316 -3.37 8.55 -2.32
CA CYS A 316 -2.42 7.44 -2.22
C CYS A 316 -2.62 6.63 -0.92
N VAL A 317 -1.94 5.49 -0.79
CA VAL A 317 -2.05 4.67 0.43
C VAL A 317 -1.44 5.40 1.62
N ILE A 318 -2.18 5.49 2.72
CA ILE A 318 -1.67 5.97 4.02
C ILE A 318 -1.60 4.80 5.00
N ARG A 319 -0.40 4.50 5.50
CA ARG A 319 -0.16 3.49 6.53
C ARG A 319 0.05 4.14 7.90
N LYS A 320 -0.54 3.57 8.94
CA LYS A 320 -0.25 3.93 10.34
C LYS A 320 0.74 2.93 10.92
N LEU A 321 1.78 3.44 11.57
CA LEU A 321 2.75 2.64 12.31
C LEU A 321 2.43 2.82 13.81
N VAL A 322 1.74 1.84 14.38
CA VAL A 322 1.27 1.84 15.78
C VAL A 322 2.31 1.07 16.59
N LEU A 323 3.26 1.80 17.16
CA LEU A 323 4.44 1.20 17.77
C LEU A 323 4.31 1.15 19.30
N GLY A 324 4.75 0.04 19.87
CA GLY A 324 4.93 -0.14 21.31
C GLY A 324 6.25 0.46 21.82
N PRO A 325 6.58 0.23 23.11
CA PRO A 325 7.69 0.90 23.77
C PRO A 325 9.04 0.32 23.31
N PHE A 326 9.72 1.05 22.43
CA PHE A 326 11.06 0.70 21.95
C PHE A 326 12.15 1.58 22.55
N LYS A 327 13.31 0.98 22.78
CA LYS A 327 14.44 1.66 23.41
C LYS A 327 14.94 2.79 22.50
N SER A 328 14.90 4.03 22.99
CA SER A 328 15.36 5.22 22.28
C SER A 328 15.63 6.38 23.23
N ASN A 329 16.16 7.49 22.72
CA ASN A 329 16.32 8.71 23.53
C ASN A 329 14.96 9.26 24.01
N LEU A 330 13.88 9.02 23.25
CA LEU A 330 12.52 9.44 23.61
C LEU A 330 11.84 8.50 24.62
N ASN A 331 12.36 7.27 24.75
CA ASN A 331 11.88 6.27 25.70
C ASN A 331 13.06 5.40 26.15
N PRO A 332 13.85 5.86 27.14
CA PRO A 332 14.99 5.11 27.66
C PRO A 332 14.62 3.73 28.25
N TYR A 333 13.39 3.60 28.73
CA TYR A 333 12.84 2.39 29.36
C TYR A 333 12.16 1.44 28.36
N GLY A 334 12.14 1.79 27.07
CA GLY A 334 11.56 0.92 26.04
C GLY A 334 12.30 -0.42 25.97
N ILE A 335 11.54 -1.49 25.78
CA ILE A 335 12.07 -2.86 25.79
C ILE A 335 12.26 -3.43 24.40
N MET A 336 11.56 -2.89 23.40
CA MET A 336 11.62 -3.37 22.04
C MET A 336 12.84 -2.81 21.29
N ASN A 337 13.36 -3.61 20.35
CA ASN A 337 14.52 -3.24 19.54
C ASN A 337 14.11 -2.53 18.23
N ALA A 338 14.68 -1.36 17.96
CA ALA A 338 14.36 -0.57 16.76
C ALA A 338 14.66 -1.28 15.43
N ASN A 339 15.73 -2.09 15.35
CA ASN A 339 16.05 -2.86 14.14
C ASN A 339 15.06 -4.00 13.90
N ALA A 340 14.56 -4.63 14.97
CA ALA A 340 13.48 -5.61 14.86
C ALA A 340 12.20 -4.93 14.39
N ILE A 341 11.82 -3.80 15.00
CA ILE A 341 10.64 -3.03 14.62
C ILE A 341 10.69 -2.58 13.15
N ALA A 342 11.80 -1.99 12.71
CA ALA A 342 11.96 -1.57 11.32
C ALA A 342 11.76 -2.72 10.34
N ARG A 343 12.35 -3.90 10.62
CA ARG A 343 12.15 -5.11 9.79
C ARG A 343 10.70 -5.57 9.79
N THR A 344 10.03 -5.57 10.95
CA THR A 344 8.61 -5.94 11.06
C THR A 344 7.71 -4.96 10.30
N ILE A 345 7.99 -3.65 10.37
CA ILE A 345 7.27 -2.63 9.59
C ILE A 345 7.36 -2.96 8.10
N LEU A 346 8.57 -3.18 7.57
CA LEU A 346 8.74 -3.51 6.15
C LEU A 346 8.07 -4.85 5.79
N PHE A 347 8.18 -5.85 6.66
CA PHE A 347 7.55 -7.16 6.47
C PHE A 347 6.02 -7.05 6.33
N LEU A 348 5.38 -6.24 7.18
CA LEU A 348 3.92 -6.03 7.17
C LEU A 348 3.48 -5.09 6.03
N ALA A 349 4.26 -4.06 5.71
CA ALA A 349 4.00 -3.15 4.60
C ALA A 349 4.00 -3.89 3.24
N LYS A 350 4.97 -4.79 3.04
CA LYS A 350 5.04 -5.68 1.85
C LYS A 350 3.82 -6.60 1.71
N ARG A 351 3.06 -6.81 2.79
CA ARG A 351 1.81 -7.61 2.85
C ARG A 351 0.55 -6.74 2.80
N ASP A 352 0.72 -5.50 2.38
CA ASP A 352 -0.28 -4.44 2.34
C ASP A 352 -1.00 -4.18 3.68
N VAL A 353 -0.40 -4.50 4.83
CA VAL A 353 -0.99 -4.12 6.12
C VAL A 353 -0.98 -2.59 6.24
N ARG A 354 -2.17 -1.97 6.33
CA ARG A 354 -2.32 -0.51 6.39
C ARG A 354 -2.27 0.04 7.82
N ASN A 355 -2.62 -0.77 8.80
CA ASN A 355 -2.46 -0.49 10.23
C ASN A 355 -1.39 -1.44 10.78
N ILE A 356 -0.13 -0.99 10.75
CA ILE A 356 1.04 -1.77 11.12
C ILE A 356 1.22 -1.63 12.63
N ILE A 357 0.69 -2.59 13.37
CA ILE A 357 0.83 -2.66 14.83
C ILE A 357 2.07 -3.48 15.17
N VAL A 358 3.02 -2.87 15.87
CA VAL A 358 4.24 -3.55 16.34
C VAL A 358 4.43 -3.22 17.82
N THR A 359 3.86 -4.05 18.68
CA THR A 359 3.95 -3.90 20.14
C THR A 359 3.97 -5.25 20.85
N ILE A 360 4.44 -5.24 22.09
CA ILE A 360 4.34 -6.31 23.08
C ILE A 360 2.99 -6.32 23.82
N ASN A 361 2.22 -5.24 23.78
CA ASN A 361 0.94 -5.15 24.47
C ASN A 361 -0.17 -5.85 23.66
N PRO A 362 -0.72 -6.98 24.11
CA PRO A 362 -1.74 -7.73 23.36
C PRO A 362 -3.05 -6.95 23.19
N LEU A 363 -3.39 -6.06 24.14
CA LEU A 363 -4.63 -5.29 24.09
C LEU A 363 -4.67 -4.34 22.89
N THR A 364 -3.51 -3.82 22.47
CA THR A 364 -3.42 -2.95 21.29
C THR A 364 -3.95 -3.64 20.03
N TYR A 365 -3.70 -4.95 19.86
CA TYR A 365 -4.19 -5.71 18.70
C TYR A 365 -5.71 -5.89 18.69
N LEU A 366 -6.39 -5.68 19.82
CA LEU A 366 -7.85 -5.72 19.94
C LEU A 366 -8.46 -4.31 19.88
N LEU A 367 -7.96 -3.40 20.72
CA LEU A 367 -8.53 -2.07 20.91
C LEU A 367 -8.28 -1.16 19.72
N PHE A 368 -7.11 -1.25 19.08
CA PHE A 368 -6.77 -0.38 17.95
C PHE A 368 -7.68 -0.64 16.74
N PRO A 369 -7.88 -1.89 16.27
CA PRO A 369 -8.84 -2.15 15.20
C PRO A 369 -10.27 -1.72 15.53
N LEU A 370 -10.70 -1.87 16.79
CA LEU A 370 -12.03 -1.42 17.23
C LEU A 370 -12.17 0.11 17.14
N LYS A 371 -11.16 0.87 17.61
CA LYS A 371 -11.12 2.34 17.45
C LYS A 371 -11.18 2.74 15.97
N GLU A 372 -10.35 2.14 15.13
CA GLU A 372 -10.28 2.44 13.69
C GLU A 372 -11.61 2.19 12.99
N LEU A 373 -12.26 1.05 13.28
CA LEU A 373 -13.55 0.69 12.71
C LEU A 373 -14.63 1.67 13.14
N SER A 374 -14.70 1.99 14.43
CA SER A 374 -15.68 2.93 14.98
C SER A 374 -15.53 4.33 14.37
N GLN A 375 -14.30 4.84 14.25
CA GLN A 375 -14.04 6.13 13.61
C GLN A 375 -14.36 6.12 12.12
N THR A 376 -13.99 5.05 11.41
CA THR A 376 -14.31 4.90 9.98
C THR A 376 -15.81 4.90 9.75
N LEU A 377 -16.57 4.18 10.59
CA LEU A 377 -18.03 4.17 10.50
C LEU A 377 -18.61 5.55 10.81
N TYR A 378 -18.15 6.19 11.88
CA TYR A 378 -18.59 7.54 12.24
C TYR A 378 -18.33 8.55 11.11
N PHE A 379 -17.15 8.55 10.51
CA PHE A 379 -16.81 9.45 9.40
C PHE A 379 -17.64 9.17 8.15
N LYS A 380 -17.90 7.90 7.81
CA LYS A 380 -18.80 7.57 6.69
C LYS A 380 -20.23 8.06 6.90
N LEU A 381 -20.69 8.14 8.15
CA LEU A 381 -22.05 8.58 8.49
C LEU A 381 -22.16 10.11 8.62
N THR A 382 -21.09 10.80 8.97
CA THR A 382 -21.14 12.23 9.34
C THR A 382 -20.45 13.16 8.35
N LEU A 383 -19.48 12.68 7.58
CA LEU A 383 -18.84 13.51 6.55
C LEU A 383 -19.76 13.64 5.35
N LYS A 384 -19.84 14.86 4.81
CA LYS A 384 -20.47 15.09 3.51
C LYS A 384 -19.66 14.37 2.44
N ASN A 385 -20.34 13.69 1.53
CA ASN A 385 -19.72 13.16 0.32
C ASN A 385 -19.24 14.33 -0.54
N PHE A 386 -17.99 14.76 -0.38
CA PHE A 386 -17.40 15.83 -1.20
C PHE A 386 -17.47 15.54 -2.70
N ALA A 387 -17.52 14.26 -3.11
CA ALA A 387 -17.66 13.86 -4.51
C ALA A 387 -19.05 14.12 -5.13
N LEU A 388 -20.05 14.53 -4.34
CA LEU A 388 -21.42 14.78 -4.81
C LEU A 388 -21.87 16.24 -4.62
N ASP A 389 -20.99 17.15 -4.22
CA ASP A 389 -21.32 18.56 -4.02
C ASP A 389 -20.85 19.40 -5.23
N PRO A 390 -21.75 19.80 -6.16
CA PRO A 390 -21.38 20.53 -7.38
C PRO A 390 -20.70 21.87 -7.10
N SER A 391 -20.89 22.43 -5.89
CA SER A 391 -20.35 23.72 -5.48
C SER A 391 -18.84 23.75 -5.26
N THR A 392 -18.18 22.59 -5.17
CA THR A 392 -16.72 22.50 -4.94
C THR A 392 -15.90 22.31 -6.22
N ALA A 393 -16.53 21.99 -7.35
CA ALA A 393 -15.84 21.84 -8.63
C ALA A 393 -15.40 23.20 -9.22
N GLU A 394 -16.12 24.28 -8.90
CA GLU A 394 -15.86 25.61 -9.47
C GLU A 394 -14.70 26.36 -8.80
N SER A 395 -14.39 26.14 -7.52
CA SER A 395 -13.31 26.90 -6.85
C SER A 395 -11.88 26.43 -7.19
N SER A 396 -11.74 25.32 -7.92
CA SER A 396 -10.43 24.78 -8.33
C SER A 396 -9.92 25.31 -9.67
N LYS A 397 -10.69 26.19 -10.35
CA LYS A 397 -10.30 26.81 -11.63
C LYS A 397 -9.87 28.27 -11.52
N GLU A 398 -10.03 28.89 -10.35
CA GLU A 398 -9.58 30.26 -10.11
C GLU A 398 -8.80 30.32 -8.79
N THR A 399 -7.49 30.03 -8.84
CA THR A 399 -6.43 30.70 -8.07
C THR A 399 -5.04 30.17 -8.45
#